data_AF-A0A6C0DH27-F1
#
_entry.id   AF-A0A6C0DH27-F1
#
_cell.length_a   1.000
_cell.length_b   1.000
_cell.length_c   1.000
_cell.angle_alpha   90.00
_cell.angle_beta   90.00
_cell.angle_gamma   90.00
#
_symmetry.space_group_name_H-M   'P 1'
#
loop_
_entity.id
_entity.type
_entity.pdbx_description
1 polymer ?
#
loop_
_entity_poly.entity_id
_entity_poly.type
_entity_poly.pdbx_seq_one_letter_code
_entity_poly.pdbx_strand_id
1 'polypeptide(L)'
;MKWPEILTFNSGTDGFLRLLVVTVATIILVMYSTIFEVEYNSKLIDLYMYPWWRILSVLLILAGSLWCPRVGILVALVIFMYLADMNTLLTPFATTVRAS
;
A
#
# COMPACT_ATOMS: atom_id res chain seq x y z
N MET A 1 -31.81 5.98 -4.54
CA MET A 1 -30.46 5.93 -3.93
C MET A 1 -29.57 6.94 -4.64
N LYS A 2 -29.19 8.04 -3.98
CA LYS A 2 -28.17 8.95 -4.54
C LYS A 2 -26.82 8.26 -4.32
N TRP A 3 -26.11 7.99 -5.42
CA TRP A 3 -24.73 7.51 -5.32
C TRP A 3 -23.91 8.57 -4.58
N PRO A 4 -23.06 8.20 -3.60
CA PRO A 4 -22.24 9.19 -2.91
C PRO A 4 -21.38 9.94 -3.94
N GLU A 5 -21.43 11.27 -3.94
CA GLU A 5 -20.55 12.08 -4.81
C GLU A 5 -19.06 11.86 -4.47
N ILE A 6 -18.79 11.33 -3.28
CA ILE A 6 -17.49 10.83 -2.85
C ILE A 6 -17.05 9.61 -3.68
N LEU A 7 -17.88 9.02 -4.55
CA LEU A 7 -17.55 7.91 -5.46
C LEU A 7 -17.64 8.28 -6.96
N THR A 8 -18.06 9.49 -7.33
CA THR A 8 -18.14 9.91 -8.73
C THR A 8 -16.83 10.52 -9.22
N PHE A 9 -16.45 10.31 -10.49
CA PHE A 9 -15.28 10.94 -11.11
C PHE A 9 -15.73 12.24 -11.78
N ASN A 10 -15.12 13.36 -11.42
CA ASN A 10 -15.38 14.65 -12.05
C ASN A 10 -14.62 14.73 -13.39
N SER A 11 -15.22 15.33 -14.42
CA SER A 11 -14.72 15.34 -15.81
C SER A 11 -13.52 16.29 -16.08
N GLY A 12 -12.73 16.60 -15.04
CA GLY A 12 -11.58 17.49 -15.12
C GLY A 12 -10.23 16.76 -15.04
N THR A 13 -9.14 17.50 -15.24
CA THR A 13 -7.77 16.97 -15.17
C THR A 13 -7.47 16.27 -13.85
N ASP A 14 -7.95 16.83 -12.74
CA ASP A 14 -7.83 16.23 -11.40
C ASP A 14 -8.59 14.90 -11.27
N GLY A 15 -9.76 14.76 -11.91
CA GLY A 15 -10.51 13.51 -11.94
C GLY A 15 -9.81 12.41 -12.74
N PHE A 16 -9.18 12.77 -13.86
CA PHE A 16 -8.35 11.86 -14.64
C PHE A 16 -7.12 11.38 -13.85
N LEU A 17 -6.40 12.29 -13.19
CA LEU A 17 -5.24 11.93 -12.37
C LEU A 17 -5.61 10.99 -11.22
N ARG A 18 -6.73 11.25 -10.54
CA ARG A 18 -7.25 10.35 -9.49
C ARG A 18 -7.55 8.96 -10.04
N LEU A 19 -8.21 8.89 -11.20
CA LEU A 19 -8.52 7.60 -11.84
C LEU A 19 -7.24 6.86 -12.22
N LEU A 20 -6.25 7.55 -12.78
CA LEU A 20 -4.96 6.96 -13.11
C LEU A 20 -4.28 6.37 -11.87
N VAL A 21 -4.17 7.15 -10.79
CA VAL A 21 -3.54 6.70 -9.54
C VAL A 21 -4.30 5.52 -8.94
N VAL A 22 -5.62 5.55 -8.93
CA VAL A 22 -6.46 4.44 -8.46
C VAL A 22 -6.19 3.17 -9.28
N THR A 23 -6.17 3.28 -10.61
CA THR A 23 -5.91 2.14 -11.49
C THR A 23 -4.52 1.56 -11.26
N VAL A 24 -3.49 2.41 -11.19
CA VAL A 24 -2.10 1.97 -10.95
C VAL A 24 -1.98 1.31 -9.57
N ALA A 25 -2.53 1.91 -8.52
CA ALA A 25 -2.51 1.35 -7.17
C ALA A 25 -3.23 0.00 -7.11
N THR A 26 -4.35 -0.14 -7.82
CA THR A 26 -5.09 -1.40 -7.92
C THR A 26 -4.29 -2.48 -8.65
N ILE A 27 -3.63 -2.14 -9.75
CA ILE A 27 -2.76 -3.07 -10.48
C ILE A 27 -1.61 -3.54 -9.59
N ILE A 28 -0.94 -2.62 -8.88
CA ILE A 28 0.13 -2.95 -7.94
C ILE A 28 -0.39 -3.91 -6.86
N LEU A 29 -1.53 -3.60 -6.24
CA LEU A 29 -2.15 -4.49 -5.25
C LEU A 29 -2.37 -5.88 -5.78
N VAL A 30 -3.01 -6.02 -6.95
CA VAL A 30 -3.30 -7.33 -7.54
C VAL A 30 -2.00 -8.07 -7.85
N MET A 31 -1.03 -7.42 -8.51
CA MET A 31 0.25 -8.06 -8.85
C MET A 31 0.98 -8.58 -7.62
N TYR A 32 1.20 -7.73 -6.63
CA TYR A 32 1.90 -8.13 -5.40
C TYR A 32 1.10 -9.13 -4.56
N SER A 33 -0.24 -9.10 -4.62
CA SER A 33 -1.07 -10.11 -3.93
C SER A 33 -1.06 -11.47 -4.62
N THR A 34 -0.77 -11.52 -5.92
CA THR A 34 -0.72 -12.79 -6.68
C THR A 34 0.65 -13.47 -6.66
N ILE A 35 1.71 -12.71 -6.41
CA ILE A 35 3.09 -13.21 -6.39
C ILE A 35 3.45 -13.49 -4.93
N PHE A 36 3.26 -14.75 -4.52
CA PHE A 36 3.72 -15.21 -3.21
C PHE A 36 5.20 -15.61 -3.26
N GLU A 37 5.93 -15.37 -2.17
CA GLU A 37 7.31 -15.82 -1.90
C GLU A 37 8.43 -15.25 -2.80
N VAL A 38 8.14 -14.29 -3.68
CA VAL A 38 9.21 -13.56 -4.37
C VAL A 38 9.77 -12.48 -3.46
N GLU A 39 11.09 -12.54 -3.25
CA GLU A 39 11.80 -11.52 -2.49
C GLU A 39 11.57 -10.13 -3.09
N TYR A 40 11.26 -9.17 -2.24
CA TYR A 40 11.17 -7.78 -2.67
C TYR A 40 12.54 -7.31 -3.15
N ASN A 41 12.53 -6.31 -4.03
CA ASN A 41 13.77 -5.68 -4.45
C ASN A 41 14.58 -5.23 -3.23
N SER A 42 15.90 -5.45 -3.24
CA SER A 42 16.82 -5.10 -2.15
C SER A 42 16.63 -3.66 -1.65
N LYS A 43 16.35 -2.71 -2.55
CA LYS A 43 16.08 -1.31 -2.18
C LYS A 43 14.86 -1.15 -1.28
N LEU A 44 13.80 -1.93 -1.51
CA LEU A 44 12.58 -1.90 -0.68
C LEU A 44 12.80 -2.58 0.66
N ILE A 45 13.63 -3.64 0.69
CA ILE A 45 14.02 -4.32 1.93
C ILE A 45 14.87 -3.37 2.79
N ASP A 46 15.87 -2.72 2.21
CA ASP A 46 16.71 -1.76 2.92
C ASP A 46 15.88 -0.60 3.48
N LEU A 47 14.91 -0.11 2.71
CA LEU A 47 14.04 0.98 3.12
C LEU A 47 13.15 0.60 4.31
N TYR A 48 12.71 -0.65 4.39
CA TYR A 48 11.93 -1.17 5.52
C TYR A 48 12.71 -1.08 6.85
N MET A 49 14.03 -1.28 6.81
CA MET A 49 14.88 -1.26 8.02
C MET A 49 14.98 0.14 8.65
N TYR A 50 14.74 1.21 7.89
CA TYR A 50 14.81 2.56 8.41
C TYR A 50 13.48 2.99 9.08
N PRO A 51 13.50 3.45 10.35
CA PRO A 51 12.27 3.83 11.06
C PRO A 51 11.57 5.04 10.42
N TRP A 52 12.33 5.94 9.79
CA TRP A 52 11.81 7.10 9.06
C TRP A 52 10.90 6.73 7.88
N TRP A 53 11.10 5.55 7.29
CA TRP A 53 10.26 5.08 6.19
C TRP A 53 8.81 4.87 6.63
N ARG A 54 8.59 4.43 7.86
CA ARG A 54 7.24 4.27 8.43
C ARG A 54 6.52 5.61 8.53
N ILE A 55 7.24 6.66 8.94
CA ILE A 55 6.69 8.02 9.03
C ILE A 55 6.35 8.55 7.64
N LEU A 56 7.24 8.37 6.65
CA LEU A 56 6.98 8.75 5.27
C LEU A 56 5.74 8.04 4.69
N SER A 57 5.58 6.76 4.99
CA SER A 57 4.42 5.97 4.58
C SER A 57 3.12 6.49 5.18
N VAL A 58 3.11 6.85 6.47
CA VAL A 58 1.94 7.48 7.11
C VAL A 58 1.62 8.84 6.49
N LEU A 59 2.64 9.68 6.26
CA LEU A 59 2.47 10.97 5.61
C LEU A 59 1.91 10.81 4.19
N LEU A 60 2.33 9.79 3.46
CA LEU A 60 1.81 9.47 2.13
C LEU A 60 0.33 9.08 2.18
N ILE A 61 -0.08 8.27 3.17
CA ILE A 61 -1.50 7.92 3.37
C ILE A 61 -2.31 9.17 3.69
N LEU A 62 -1.83 10.05 4.57
CA LEU A 62 -2.51 11.30 4.92
C LEU A 62 -2.63 12.22 3.71
N ALA A 63 -1.54 12.44 2.96
CA ALA A 63 -1.55 13.26 1.75
C ALA A 63 -2.52 12.70 0.70
N GLY A 64 -2.50 11.39 0.47
CA GLY A 64 -3.42 10.70 -0.44
C GLY A 64 -4.87 10.81 0.00
N SER A 65 -5.15 10.65 1.30
CA SER A 65 -6.50 10.75 1.88
C SER A 65 -7.06 12.17 1.81
N LEU A 66 -6.23 13.19 2.06
CA LEU A 66 -6.60 14.60 1.93
C LEU A 66 -6.89 14.98 0.47
N TRP A 67 -6.15 14.43 -0.49
CA TRP A 67 -6.38 14.70 -1.91
C TRP A 67 -7.61 13.97 -2.45
N CYS A 68 -7.71 12.66 -2.20
CA CYS A 68 -8.86 11.85 -2.56
C CYS A 68 -9.00 10.64 -1.63
N PRO A 69 -10.11 10.51 -0.88
CA PRO A 69 -10.31 9.39 0.05
C PRO A 69 -10.10 8.01 -0.58
N ARG A 70 -10.43 7.84 -1.87
CA ARG A 70 -10.25 6.59 -2.62
C ARG A 70 -8.78 6.23 -2.80
N VAL A 71 -7.96 7.22 -3.17
CA VAL A 71 -6.51 7.07 -3.29
C VAL A 71 -5.91 6.76 -1.92
N GLY A 72 -6.33 7.48 -0.89
CA GLY A 72 -5.91 7.24 0.50
C GLY A 72 -6.11 5.79 0.95
N ILE A 73 -7.31 5.23 0.74
CA ILE A 73 -7.63 3.85 1.11
C ILE A 73 -6.77 2.84 0.35
N LEU A 74 -6.60 3.01 -0.97
CA LEU A 74 -5.78 2.10 -1.78
C LEU A 74 -4.30 2.15 -1.38
N VAL A 75 -3.77 3.36 -1.17
CA VAL A 75 -2.38 3.55 -0.71
C VAL A 75 -2.18 2.95 0.69
N ALA A 76 -3.14 3.12 1.59
CA ALA A 76 -3.11 2.50 2.91
C ALA A 76 -3.07 0.97 2.82
N LEU A 77 -3.88 0.38 1.93
CA LEU A 77 -3.90 -1.06 1.71
C LEU A 77 -2.56 -1.57 1.13
N VAL A 78 -1.97 -0.86 0.16
CA VAL A 78 -0.65 -1.19 -0.41
C VAL A 78 0.42 -1.21 0.69
N ILE A 79 0.48 -0.14 1.48
CA ILE A 79 1.47 0.00 2.56
C ILE A 79 1.26 -1.07 3.63
N PHE A 80 0.01 -1.35 4.00
CA PHE A 80 -0.33 -2.38 4.95
C PHE A 80 0.17 -3.76 4.49
N MET A 81 -0.15 -4.15 3.25
CA MET A 81 0.32 -5.41 2.67
C MET A 81 1.85 -5.48 2.66
N TYR A 82 2.52 -4.45 2.18
CA TYR A 82 3.99 -4.38 2.15
C TYR A 82 4.62 -4.53 3.54
N LEU A 83 4.12 -3.82 4.55
CA LEU A 83 4.66 -3.90 5.92
C LEU A 83 4.39 -5.25 6.58
N ALA A 84 3.20 -5.83 6.33
CA ALA A 84 2.82 -7.14 6.86
C ALA A 84 3.68 -8.26 6.25
N ASP A 85 3.92 -8.18 4.95
CA ASP A 85 4.72 -9.16 4.21
C ASP A 85 6.20 -9.07 4.62
N MET A 86 6.78 -7.86 4.67
CA MET A 86 8.15 -7.65 5.20
C MET A 86 8.32 -8.20 6.61
N ASN A 87 7.35 -7.97 7.51
CA ASN A 87 7.40 -8.50 8.86
C ASN A 87 7.40 -10.04 8.86
N THR A 88 6.61 -10.66 7.98
CA THR A 88 6.52 -12.12 7.86
C THR A 88 7.82 -12.71 7.28
N LEU A 89 8.38 -12.08 6.24
CA LEU A 89 9.61 -12.51 5.57
C LEU A 89 10.86 -12.38 6.46
N LEU A 90 10.91 -11.37 7.32
CA LEU A 90 12.06 -11.12 8.22
C LEU A 90 12.02 -11.95 9.51
N THR A 91 10.87 -12.52 9.90
CA THR A 91 10.74 -13.37 11.10
C THR A 91 10.21 -14.77 10.79
N PRO A 92 10.90 -15.60 9.99
CA PRO A 92 10.39 -16.90 9.57
C PRO A 92 10.28 -17.94 10.71
N PHE A 93 10.97 -17.76 11.84
CA PHE A 93 11.14 -18.79 12.89
C PHE A 93 10.65 -18.40 14.29
N ALA A 94 9.82 -17.36 14.45
CA ALA A 94 9.35 -16.95 15.78
C ALA A 94 8.61 -18.07 16.55
N THR A 95 8.12 -19.11 15.87
CA THR A 95 7.40 -20.25 16.45
C THR A 95 8.20 -21.56 16.54
N THR A 96 9.34 -21.71 15.87
CA THR A 96 10.01 -23.02 15.73
C THR A 96 11.05 -23.31 16.81
N VAL A 97 11.43 -22.32 17.62
CA VAL A 97 12.50 -22.45 18.64
C VAL A 97 11.95 -22.72 20.06
N ARG A 98 10.62 -22.85 20.24
CA ARG A 98 10.01 -23.22 21.53
C ARG A 98 9.66 -24.71 21.66
N ALA A 99 10.06 -25.54 20.71
CA ALA A 99 9.91 -26.99 20.75
C ALA A 99 11.28 -27.67 20.86
N SER A 100 11.99 -27.42 21.97
CA SER A 100 13.13 -28.22 22.43
C SER A 100 13.20 -28.21 23.94
#